data_AF-A0A2E4T1F2-F1
#
_entry.id   AF-A0A2E4T1F2-F1
#
_cell.length_a   1.000
_cell.length_b   1.000
_cell.length_c   1.000
_cell.angle_alpha   90.00
_cell.angle_beta   90.00
_cell.angle_gamma   90.00
#
_symmetry.space_group_name_H-M   'P 1'
#
loop_
_entity.id
_entity.type
_entity.pdbx_description
1 polymer ?
#
loop_
_entity_poly.entity_id
_entity_poly.type
_entity_poly.pdbx_seq_one_letter_code
_entity_poly.pdbx_strand_id
1 'polypeptide(L)'
;MTRRFILINLIILFLYNFSSAQVVVPITNYSVNNIGQALLSIEAQEDKYYVLTSQHSPTFEWATSINLGVNGTMIISDPGGSYPIENYTITEYDIANPGDIDGDGIDDMTELNNMPSDAPINFAQAIDFEDGATSVPDAETFMQLATVNNVGWAPFLDGQLYVKFGILDRDSPEPKVYFINSNTYTIHGSFFAGIGASVTGDDGSGEIVFNPNNGVNGTYSFNFSFGNTYEFEDAQRTYELLVANMPFLQNNMNHFISENNEINYLTNYADEYENSRINVVLEYDVFGNINYIPFHEAEGYGYFKQMSLDETPGSRDIVLYDALPN
;
A
#
# COMPACT_ATOMS: atom_id res chain seq x y z
N MET A 1 -50.85 -11.29 32.41
CA MET A 1 -49.91 -11.62 31.31
C MET A 1 -49.91 -10.56 30.21
N THR A 2 -51.05 -9.98 29.84
CA THR A 2 -51.20 -8.99 28.75
C THR A 2 -50.39 -7.69 28.89
N ARG A 3 -50.21 -7.14 30.12
CA ARG A 3 -49.41 -5.91 30.34
C ARG A 3 -47.90 -6.08 30.10
N ARG A 4 -47.34 -7.28 30.30
CA ARG A 4 -45.91 -7.57 30.07
C ARG A 4 -45.60 -7.73 28.58
N PHE A 5 -46.54 -8.26 27.80
CA PHE A 5 -46.42 -8.38 26.34
C PHE A 5 -46.45 -7.04 25.61
N ILE A 6 -47.23 -6.07 26.11
CA ILE A 6 -47.28 -4.72 25.51
C ILE A 6 -45.96 -3.96 25.74
N LEU A 7 -45.34 -4.11 26.92
CA LEU A 7 -44.06 -3.47 27.23
C LEU A 7 -42.90 -4.02 26.37
N ILE A 8 -42.89 -5.33 26.11
CA ILE A 8 -41.87 -5.99 25.28
C ILE A 8 -41.99 -5.57 23.82
N ASN A 9 -43.21 -5.43 23.28
CA ASN A 9 -43.40 -4.94 21.92
C ASN A 9 -43.01 -3.46 21.75
N LEU A 10 -43.21 -2.63 22.78
CA LEU A 10 -42.78 -1.22 22.73
C LEU A 10 -41.24 -1.07 22.74
N ILE A 11 -40.53 -1.95 23.45
CA ILE A 11 -39.06 -1.96 23.50
C ILE A 11 -38.48 -2.43 22.15
N ILE A 12 -39.09 -3.42 21.49
CA ILE A 12 -38.65 -3.89 20.17
C ILE A 12 -38.86 -2.81 19.10
N LEU A 13 -39.95 -2.03 19.16
CA LEU A 13 -40.19 -0.90 18.23
C LEU A 13 -39.22 0.27 18.41
N PHE A 14 -38.65 0.47 19.61
CA PHE A 14 -37.61 1.48 19.84
C PHE A 14 -36.22 1.01 19.39
N LEU A 15 -35.94 -0.30 19.40
CA LEU A 15 -34.68 -0.86 18.91
C LEU A 15 -34.58 -0.87 17.38
N TYR A 16 -35.71 -0.82 16.65
CA TYR A 16 -35.71 -0.74 15.18
C TYR A 16 -35.43 0.66 14.62
N ASN A 17 -35.42 1.72 15.44
CA ASN A 17 -35.25 3.11 14.98
C ASN A 17 -33.85 3.69 15.26
N PHE A 18 -32.90 2.88 15.72
CA PHE A 18 -31.51 3.31 15.94
C PHE A 18 -30.50 2.45 15.16
N SER A 19 -30.92 1.83 14.06
CA SER A 19 -29.96 1.45 13.03
C SER A 19 -29.82 2.66 12.12
N SER A 20 -28.75 3.44 12.30
CA SER A 20 -28.28 4.32 11.23
C SER A 20 -27.91 3.38 10.08
N ALA A 21 -28.85 3.14 9.16
CA ALA A 21 -28.53 2.44 7.94
C ALA A 21 -27.55 3.36 7.18
N GLN A 22 -26.34 2.87 6.93
CA GLN A 22 -25.39 3.54 6.05
C GLN A 22 -26.09 3.77 4.70
N VAL A 23 -26.05 5.00 4.20
CA VAL A 23 -26.74 5.34 2.96
C VAL A 23 -25.77 5.11 1.81
N VAL A 24 -26.11 4.17 0.92
CA VAL A 24 -25.35 3.95 -0.32
C VAL A 24 -25.67 5.09 -1.29
N VAL A 25 -24.63 5.77 -1.75
CA VAL A 25 -24.72 6.92 -2.65
C VAL A 25 -24.61 6.42 -4.09
N PRO A 26 -25.56 6.76 -4.98
CA PRO A 26 -25.49 6.34 -6.37
C PRO A 26 -24.28 6.95 -7.10
N ILE A 27 -23.48 6.10 -7.74
CA ILE A 27 -22.47 6.53 -8.71
C ILE A 27 -23.21 6.99 -9.98
N THR A 28 -23.12 8.29 -10.27
CA THR A 28 -23.82 8.94 -11.39
C THR A 28 -23.03 8.86 -12.70
N ASN A 29 -21.70 8.73 -12.61
CA ASN A 29 -20.82 8.58 -13.76
C ASN A 29 -19.55 7.81 -13.38
N TYR A 30 -19.01 7.08 -14.35
CA TYR A 30 -17.76 6.31 -14.23
C TYR A 30 -16.87 6.61 -15.44
N SER A 31 -15.60 6.90 -15.18
CA SER A 31 -14.56 6.95 -16.19
C SER A 31 -13.24 6.45 -15.61
N VAL A 32 -12.23 6.26 -16.47
CA VAL A 32 -10.88 5.90 -16.06
C VAL A 32 -9.94 7.03 -16.50
N ASN A 33 -9.08 7.48 -15.60
CA ASN A 33 -8.14 8.57 -15.88
C ASN A 33 -6.89 8.07 -16.64
N ASN A 34 -5.99 8.98 -17.02
CA ASN A 34 -4.79 8.65 -17.80
C ASN A 34 -3.76 7.79 -17.05
N ILE A 35 -3.88 7.67 -15.72
CA ILE A 35 -3.04 6.82 -14.87
C ILE A 35 -3.77 5.55 -14.44
N GLY A 36 -4.95 5.27 -15.01
CA GLY A 36 -5.67 4.00 -14.81
C GLY A 36 -6.57 3.94 -13.58
N GLN A 37 -6.74 5.02 -12.82
CA GLN A 37 -7.67 5.01 -11.67
C GLN A 37 -9.12 5.19 -12.14
N ALA A 38 -10.05 4.54 -11.42
CA ALA A 38 -11.47 4.81 -11.55
C ALA A 38 -11.78 6.23 -11.07
N LEU A 39 -12.66 6.94 -11.78
CA LEU A 39 -13.22 8.23 -11.43
C LEU A 39 -14.73 8.08 -11.26
N LEU A 40 -15.19 8.15 -10.01
CA LEU A 40 -16.58 7.88 -9.61
C LEU A 40 -17.26 9.20 -9.24
N SER A 41 -18.19 9.66 -10.07
CA SER A 41 -18.94 10.89 -9.77
C SER A 41 -20.16 10.61 -8.91
N ILE A 42 -20.32 11.38 -7.83
CA ILE A 42 -21.46 11.33 -6.92
C ILE A 42 -22.02 12.74 -6.68
N GLU A 43 -23.25 12.82 -6.21
CA GLU A 43 -23.77 14.07 -5.62
C GLU A 43 -23.44 14.07 -4.12
N ALA A 44 -22.64 15.04 -3.69
CA ALA A 44 -22.09 15.14 -2.35
C ALA A 44 -22.59 16.38 -1.59
N GLN A 45 -22.37 16.36 -0.27
CA GLN A 45 -22.72 17.43 0.67
C GLN A 45 -21.51 17.76 1.55
N GLU A 46 -21.34 19.04 1.90
CA GLU A 46 -20.15 19.51 2.64
C GLU A 46 -20.10 19.07 4.12
N ASP A 47 -21.23 18.66 4.70
CA ASP A 47 -21.34 18.18 6.09
C ASP A 47 -21.18 16.65 6.20
N LYS A 48 -20.82 15.99 5.08
CA LYS A 48 -20.63 14.55 4.97
C LYS A 48 -19.20 14.18 4.60
N TYR A 49 -18.83 12.94 4.86
CA TYR A 49 -17.70 12.28 4.20
C TYR A 49 -18.17 10.98 3.57
N TYR A 50 -17.37 10.50 2.61
CA TYR A 50 -17.72 9.38 1.75
C TYR A 50 -16.62 8.34 1.78
N VAL A 51 -17.02 7.08 1.99
CA VAL A 51 -16.12 5.94 2.00
C VAL A 51 -16.31 5.16 0.71
N LEU A 52 -15.21 4.98 -0.04
CA LEU A 52 -15.16 4.09 -1.18
C LEU A 52 -14.80 2.69 -0.69
N THR A 53 -15.61 1.71 -1.06
CA THR A 53 -15.37 0.29 -0.82
C THR A 53 -15.24 -0.42 -2.16
N SER A 54 -14.25 -1.30 -2.27
CA SER A 54 -13.95 -2.05 -3.49
C SER A 54 -14.04 -3.56 -3.23
N GLN A 55 -14.74 -4.27 -4.12
CA GLN A 55 -14.75 -5.73 -4.14
C GLN A 55 -13.59 -6.24 -4.99
N HIS A 56 -12.47 -6.62 -4.35
CA HIS A 56 -11.24 -7.05 -5.00
C HIS A 56 -11.31 -8.50 -5.53
N SER A 57 -12.00 -9.36 -4.77
CA SER A 57 -12.28 -10.76 -5.11
C SER A 57 -13.57 -11.20 -4.41
N PRO A 58 -14.17 -12.38 -4.72
CA PRO A 58 -15.41 -12.83 -4.06
C PRO A 58 -15.34 -12.95 -2.53
N THR A 59 -14.14 -13.01 -1.95
CA THR A 59 -13.91 -13.16 -0.52
C THR A 59 -13.20 -11.97 0.13
N PHE A 60 -12.89 -10.94 -0.66
CA PHE A 60 -12.18 -9.76 -0.18
C PHE A 60 -12.81 -8.48 -0.71
N GLU A 61 -13.46 -7.77 0.21
CA GLU A 61 -14.00 -6.43 0.06
C GLU A 61 -13.33 -5.56 1.13
N TRP A 62 -12.87 -4.37 0.77
CA TRP A 62 -12.20 -3.47 1.70
C TRP A 62 -12.49 -2.01 1.39
N ALA A 63 -12.47 -1.16 2.41
CA ALA A 63 -12.52 0.29 2.24
C ALA A 63 -11.19 0.77 1.64
N THR A 64 -11.24 1.51 0.54
CA THR A 64 -10.04 1.93 -0.22
C THR A 64 -9.74 3.41 -0.11
N SER A 65 -10.73 4.25 0.22
CA SER A 65 -10.48 5.67 0.51
C SER A 65 -11.60 6.33 1.32
N ILE A 66 -11.24 7.36 2.07
CA ILE A 66 -12.15 8.29 2.73
C ILE A 66 -12.00 9.67 2.11
N ASN A 67 -13.11 10.33 1.79
CA ASN A 67 -13.11 11.61 1.10
C ASN A 67 -14.10 12.58 1.75
N LEU A 68 -13.62 13.77 2.14
CA LEU A 68 -14.48 14.83 2.68
C LEU A 68 -15.40 15.38 1.59
N GLY A 69 -16.67 15.51 1.93
CA GLY A 69 -17.71 15.96 1.01
C GLY A 69 -17.59 17.42 0.62
N VAL A 70 -18.10 17.72 -0.56
CA VAL A 70 -18.32 19.09 -1.05
C VAL A 70 -19.73 19.17 -1.63
N ASN A 71 -20.37 20.34 -1.55
CA ASN A 71 -21.72 20.51 -2.09
C ASN A 71 -21.74 20.35 -3.63
N GLY A 72 -22.57 19.44 -4.13
CA GLY A 72 -22.78 19.18 -5.55
C GLY A 72 -21.97 18.00 -6.06
N THR A 73 -21.68 17.96 -7.36
CA THR A 73 -20.97 16.84 -7.96
C THR A 73 -19.52 16.75 -7.49
N MET A 74 -19.13 15.62 -6.90
CA MET A 74 -17.78 15.28 -6.45
C MET A 74 -17.26 14.06 -7.21
N ILE A 75 -15.95 13.98 -7.42
CA ILE A 75 -15.29 12.81 -8.00
C ILE A 75 -14.44 12.14 -6.92
N ILE A 76 -14.68 10.85 -6.69
CA ILE A 76 -13.87 9.99 -5.83
C ILE A 76 -13.03 9.07 -6.73
N SER A 77 -11.77 8.86 -6.36
CA SER A 77 -10.86 7.99 -7.11
C SER A 77 -10.36 6.83 -6.25
N ASP A 78 -10.26 5.64 -6.83
CA ASP A 78 -9.61 4.48 -6.21
C ASP A 78 -8.09 4.71 -6.16
N PRO A 79 -7.38 4.44 -5.03
CA PRO A 79 -5.93 4.59 -4.97
C PRO A 79 -5.16 3.67 -5.92
N GLY A 80 -5.73 2.53 -6.32
CA GLY A 80 -5.18 1.59 -7.29
C GLY A 80 -5.80 1.70 -8.69
N GLY A 81 -5.52 0.70 -9.53
CA GLY A 81 -6.09 0.61 -10.88
C GLY A 81 -7.59 0.35 -10.87
N SER A 82 -8.30 0.79 -11.91
CA SER A 82 -9.76 0.70 -11.98
C SER A 82 -10.29 -0.73 -12.03
N TYR A 83 -11.34 -1.02 -11.27
CA TYR A 83 -12.23 -2.16 -11.48
C TYR A 83 -13.46 -1.78 -12.33
N PRO A 84 -14.25 -2.75 -12.82
CA PRO A 84 -15.60 -2.48 -13.29
C PRO A 84 -16.45 -1.73 -12.25
N ILE A 85 -17.41 -0.93 -12.71
CA ILE A 85 -18.22 -0.06 -11.83
C ILE A 85 -18.99 -0.86 -10.76
N GLU A 86 -19.40 -2.08 -11.07
CA GLU A 86 -20.13 -2.98 -10.17
C GLU A 86 -19.32 -3.46 -8.96
N ASN A 87 -17.99 -3.29 -8.98
CA ASN A 87 -17.11 -3.62 -7.87
C ASN A 87 -16.97 -2.46 -6.87
N TYR A 88 -17.65 -1.33 -7.10
CA TYR A 88 -17.55 -0.14 -6.26
C TYR A 88 -18.85 0.14 -5.51
N THR A 89 -18.72 0.40 -4.22
CA THR A 89 -19.79 0.95 -3.38
C THR A 89 -19.29 2.22 -2.71
N ILE A 90 -20.12 3.26 -2.69
CA ILE A 90 -19.86 4.49 -1.94
C ILE A 90 -20.92 4.64 -0.87
N THR A 91 -20.50 4.86 0.37
CA THR A 91 -21.39 5.14 1.51
C THR A 91 -21.12 6.52 2.09
N GLU A 92 -22.17 7.20 2.56
CA GLU A 92 -22.05 8.52 3.19
C GLU A 92 -22.20 8.45 4.71
N TYR A 93 -21.49 9.36 5.39
CA TYR A 93 -21.45 9.49 6.84
C TYR A 93 -21.47 10.98 7.24
N ASP A 94 -22.05 11.28 8.41
CA ASP A 94 -22.08 12.62 8.98
C ASP A 94 -20.74 12.98 9.62
N ILE A 95 -20.13 14.11 9.24
CA ILE A 95 -18.92 14.61 9.93
C ILE A 95 -19.22 14.92 11.40
N ALA A 96 -20.45 15.33 11.72
CA ALA A 96 -20.86 15.63 13.09
C ALA A 96 -21.11 14.39 13.96
N ASN A 97 -21.23 13.21 13.35
CA ASN A 97 -21.39 11.92 14.02
C ASN A 97 -20.69 10.84 13.18
N PRO A 98 -19.35 10.86 13.16
CA PRO A 98 -18.55 9.96 12.33
C PRO A 98 -18.74 8.51 12.77
N GLY A 99 -18.53 7.61 11.82
CA GLY A 99 -18.38 6.17 12.01
C GLY A 99 -16.97 5.81 12.45
N ASP A 100 -16.72 4.50 12.41
CA ASP A 100 -15.47 3.81 12.76
C ASP A 100 -15.44 2.61 11.78
N ILE A 101 -14.83 2.81 10.61
CA ILE A 101 -14.97 1.92 9.44
C ILE A 101 -14.15 0.65 9.60
N ASP A 102 -12.95 0.75 10.15
CA ASP A 102 -12.14 -0.42 10.45
C ASP A 102 -12.54 -1.09 11.77
N GLY A 103 -13.20 -0.39 12.69
CA GLY A 103 -13.73 -0.94 13.93
C GLY A 103 -12.69 -0.99 15.04
N ASP A 104 -11.66 -0.14 14.98
CA ASP A 104 -10.57 -0.11 15.95
C ASP A 104 -10.92 0.62 17.27
N GLY A 105 -12.07 1.31 17.28
CA GLY A 105 -12.62 2.03 18.42
C GLY A 105 -12.37 3.54 18.44
N ILE A 106 -11.71 4.09 17.41
CA ILE A 106 -11.54 5.51 17.14
C ILE A 106 -12.44 5.89 15.95
N ASP A 107 -12.98 7.11 15.93
CA ASP A 107 -13.83 7.52 14.81
C ASP A 107 -13.02 7.99 13.60
N ASP A 108 -13.54 7.72 12.40
CA ASP A 108 -12.86 7.94 11.12
C ASP A 108 -12.31 9.36 10.97
N MET A 109 -13.04 10.35 11.49
CA MET A 109 -12.69 11.77 11.36
C MET A 109 -11.58 12.16 12.32
N THR A 110 -11.56 11.60 13.53
CA THR A 110 -10.43 11.76 14.46
C THR A 110 -9.16 11.18 13.84
N GLU A 111 -9.23 9.98 13.29
CA GLU A 111 -8.08 9.31 12.68
C GLU A 111 -7.59 9.99 11.40
N LEU A 112 -8.50 10.40 10.51
CA LEU A 112 -8.17 11.13 9.29
C LEU A 112 -7.38 12.41 9.61
N ASN A 113 -7.71 13.09 10.71
CA ASN A 113 -7.00 14.29 11.15
C ASN A 113 -5.68 14.00 11.88
N ASN A 114 -5.43 12.75 12.27
CA ASN A 114 -4.23 12.32 12.99
C ASN A 114 -3.29 11.45 12.15
N MET A 115 -3.56 11.27 10.85
CA MET A 115 -2.58 10.68 9.93
C MET A 115 -1.25 11.45 10.00
N PRO A 116 -0.08 10.76 9.98
CA PRO A 116 0.09 9.33 9.70
C PRO A 116 0.04 8.39 10.93
N SER A 117 -0.23 8.92 12.13
CA SER A 117 -0.23 8.13 13.37
C SER A 117 -1.41 7.16 13.44
N ASP A 118 -2.60 7.63 13.06
CA ASP A 118 -3.82 6.82 12.88
C ASP A 118 -4.16 6.68 11.38
N ALA A 119 -5.08 5.79 11.05
CA ALA A 119 -5.49 5.54 9.68
C ALA A 119 -6.90 4.93 9.62
N PRO A 120 -7.92 5.64 9.12
CA PRO A 120 -9.34 5.31 9.34
C PRO A 120 -9.88 4.07 8.59
N ILE A 121 -9.01 3.33 7.92
CA ILE A 121 -9.34 2.13 7.15
C ILE A 121 -8.31 1.02 7.42
N ASN A 122 -7.73 1.03 8.61
CA ASN A 122 -6.66 0.16 9.04
C ASN A 122 -6.73 -0.08 10.56
N PHE A 123 -7.02 -1.33 10.94
CA PHE A 123 -7.19 -1.77 12.33
C PHE A 123 -5.93 -1.60 13.22
N ALA A 124 -4.81 -1.16 12.65
CA ALA A 124 -3.57 -0.94 13.35
C ALA A 124 -3.69 0.24 14.33
N GLN A 125 -3.42 -0.03 15.60
CA GLN A 125 -3.34 1.02 16.62
C GLN A 125 -2.12 1.91 16.36
N ALA A 126 -2.25 3.19 16.70
CA ALA A 126 -1.13 4.12 16.66
C ALA A 126 0.10 3.62 17.42
N ILE A 127 1.25 3.91 16.84
CA ILE A 127 2.58 3.70 17.41
C ILE A 127 3.36 5.01 17.38
N ASP A 128 4.44 5.09 18.15
CA ASP A 128 5.30 6.26 18.08
C ASP A 128 5.95 6.35 16.68
N PHE A 129 6.05 7.57 16.12
CA PHE A 129 6.60 7.77 14.78
C PHE A 129 8.08 7.34 14.65
N GLU A 130 8.79 7.27 15.79
CA GLU A 130 10.13 6.69 15.83
C GLU A 130 10.14 5.20 15.47
N ASP A 131 9.03 4.50 15.72
CA ASP A 131 8.86 3.09 15.38
C ASP A 131 8.27 2.88 13.99
N GLY A 132 7.32 3.74 13.59
CA GLY A 132 6.66 3.66 12.30
C GLY A 132 5.37 4.48 12.23
N ALA A 133 4.51 4.14 11.28
CA ALA A 133 3.21 4.77 11.05
C ALA A 133 2.18 3.73 10.60
N THR A 134 0.90 4.08 10.65
CA THR A 134 -0.22 3.24 10.20
C THR A 134 -0.71 3.64 8.80
N SER A 135 -0.32 4.81 8.32
CA SER A 135 -0.52 5.28 6.95
C SER A 135 0.67 6.08 6.43
N VAL A 136 0.74 6.26 5.10
CA VAL A 136 1.70 7.14 4.44
C VAL A 136 0.91 8.09 3.53
N PRO A 137 0.41 9.22 4.05
CA PRO A 137 -0.50 10.10 3.31
C PRO A 137 0.20 10.89 2.20
N ASP A 138 1.52 11.02 2.26
CA ASP A 138 2.33 11.79 1.31
C ASP A 138 3.76 11.26 1.17
N ALA A 139 4.45 11.76 0.13
CA ALA A 139 5.83 11.40 -0.14
C ALA A 139 6.80 11.87 0.96
N GLU A 140 6.50 12.94 1.70
CA GLU A 140 7.36 13.41 2.79
C GLU A 140 7.40 12.39 3.94
N THR A 141 6.24 11.86 4.31
CA THR A 141 6.11 10.78 5.30
C THR A 141 6.87 9.55 4.85
N PHE A 142 6.74 9.14 3.59
CA PHE A 142 7.51 8.02 3.02
C PHE A 142 9.02 8.25 3.20
N MET A 143 9.51 9.44 2.84
CA MET A 143 10.93 9.79 2.95
C MET A 143 11.45 9.80 4.39
N GLN A 144 10.61 10.15 5.37
CA GLN A 144 11.00 10.15 6.79
C GLN A 144 11.14 8.72 7.35
N LEU A 145 10.35 7.78 6.85
CA LEU A 145 10.41 6.36 7.23
C LEU A 145 11.47 5.58 6.43
N ALA A 146 11.81 6.04 5.23
CA ALA A 146 12.67 5.33 4.31
C ALA A 146 14.14 5.34 4.73
N THR A 147 14.87 4.31 4.31
CA THR A 147 16.32 4.20 4.47
C THR A 147 16.98 3.74 3.17
N VAL A 148 18.30 3.86 3.10
CA VAL A 148 19.13 3.19 2.10
C VAL A 148 20.16 2.35 2.85
N ASN A 149 20.01 1.04 2.78
CA ASN A 149 20.87 0.09 3.48
C ASN A 149 21.17 -1.10 2.57
N ASN A 150 22.38 -1.64 2.68
CA ASN A 150 22.72 -2.89 2.02
C ASN A 150 22.36 -4.08 2.91
N VAL A 151 21.59 -5.02 2.37
CA VAL A 151 21.00 -6.13 3.12
C VAL A 151 21.50 -7.44 2.51
N GLY A 152 22.44 -8.09 3.18
CA GLY A 152 23.16 -9.24 2.59
C GLY A 152 22.28 -10.45 2.20
N TRP A 153 21.07 -10.59 2.75
CA TRP A 153 20.11 -11.64 2.39
C TRP A 153 19.04 -11.17 1.39
N ALA A 154 19.02 -9.89 1.02
CA ALA A 154 18.11 -9.28 0.07
C ALA A 154 18.88 -8.26 -0.81
N PRO A 155 19.86 -8.72 -1.61
CA PRO A 155 20.76 -7.83 -2.35
C PRO A 155 20.05 -6.95 -3.39
N PHE A 156 18.83 -7.31 -3.82
CA PHE A 156 17.99 -6.48 -4.68
C PHE A 156 17.60 -5.13 -4.04
N LEU A 157 17.74 -5.00 -2.71
CA LEU A 157 17.55 -3.73 -1.98
C LEU A 157 18.81 -2.87 -1.91
N ASP A 158 19.98 -3.39 -2.30
CA ASP A 158 21.26 -2.70 -2.12
C ASP A 158 21.27 -1.38 -2.92
N GLY A 159 21.53 -0.27 -2.22
CA GLY A 159 21.51 1.07 -2.80
C GLY A 159 20.12 1.60 -3.18
N GLN A 160 19.04 0.88 -2.87
CA GLN A 160 17.67 1.33 -3.09
C GLN A 160 17.12 2.08 -1.88
N LEU A 161 16.22 3.03 -2.13
CA LEU A 161 15.48 3.74 -1.08
C LEU A 161 14.18 2.98 -0.78
N TYR A 162 14.01 2.55 0.47
CA TYR A 162 12.84 1.74 0.82
C TYR A 162 12.29 1.97 2.24
N VAL A 163 10.99 1.73 2.39
CA VAL A 163 10.27 1.62 3.67
C VAL A 163 9.92 0.16 3.88
N LYS A 164 10.09 -0.38 5.09
CA LYS A 164 9.61 -1.72 5.43
C LYS A 164 8.12 -1.64 5.75
N PHE A 165 7.35 -2.66 5.38
CA PHE A 165 5.98 -2.82 5.86
C PHE A 165 5.83 -4.16 6.59
N GLY A 166 4.86 -4.21 7.49
CA GLY A 166 4.43 -5.44 8.14
C GLY A 166 2.93 -5.43 8.36
N ILE A 167 2.26 -6.53 8.01
CA ILE A 167 0.81 -6.68 8.18
C ILE A 167 0.53 -7.81 9.17
N LEU A 168 0.02 -7.47 10.36
CA LEU A 168 -0.49 -8.47 11.30
C LEU A 168 -1.91 -8.86 10.91
N ASP A 169 -2.26 -10.13 11.15
CA ASP A 169 -3.59 -10.67 10.91
C ASP A 169 -4.11 -10.40 9.48
N ARG A 170 -3.21 -10.37 8.48
CA ARG A 170 -3.49 -10.03 7.07
C ARG A 170 -4.76 -10.70 6.57
N ASP A 171 -4.90 -12.00 6.82
CA ASP A 171 -5.97 -12.85 6.26
C ASP A 171 -7.24 -12.88 7.13
N SER A 172 -7.26 -12.10 8.21
CA SER A 172 -8.42 -11.94 9.09
C SER A 172 -9.27 -10.72 8.69
N PRO A 173 -10.49 -10.56 9.23
CA PRO A 173 -11.27 -9.33 9.09
C PRO A 173 -10.64 -8.07 9.72
N GLU A 174 -9.58 -8.21 10.52
CA GLU A 174 -8.96 -7.13 11.32
C GLU A 174 -7.46 -6.98 10.98
N PRO A 175 -7.08 -6.79 9.70
CA PRO A 175 -5.69 -6.64 9.30
C PRO A 175 -5.10 -5.33 9.85
N LYS A 176 -3.84 -5.39 10.29
CA LYS A 176 -3.14 -4.24 10.88
C LYS A 176 -1.89 -3.94 10.06
N VAL A 177 -1.94 -2.91 9.24
CA VAL A 177 -0.85 -2.47 8.37
C VAL A 177 0.05 -1.49 9.13
N TYR A 178 1.35 -1.77 9.15
CA TYR A 178 2.36 -0.87 9.68
C TYR A 178 3.41 -0.56 8.62
N PHE A 179 3.72 0.73 8.47
CA PHE A 179 4.88 1.23 7.74
C PHE A 179 5.98 1.51 8.75
N ILE A 180 6.98 0.64 8.73
CA ILE A 180 8.03 0.58 9.75
C ILE A 180 9.07 1.65 9.45
N ASN A 181 9.49 2.38 10.47
CA ASN A 181 10.62 3.30 10.35
C ASN A 181 11.91 2.49 10.11
N SER A 182 12.32 2.42 8.85
CA SER A 182 13.47 1.62 8.41
C SER A 182 14.80 2.16 8.91
N ASN A 183 14.84 3.41 9.41
CA ASN A 183 16.01 3.98 10.08
C ASN A 183 16.18 3.43 11.50
N THR A 184 15.07 3.07 12.15
CA THR A 184 15.06 2.54 13.52
C THR A 184 15.21 1.01 13.52
N TYR A 185 14.44 0.31 12.68
CA TYR A 185 14.39 -1.15 12.69
C TYR A 185 15.07 -1.78 11.47
N THR A 186 16.12 -2.57 11.75
CA THR A 186 16.85 -3.32 10.72
C THR A 186 16.08 -4.54 10.23
N ILE A 187 15.29 -5.20 11.09
CA ILE A 187 14.53 -6.42 10.75
C ILE A 187 13.10 -6.34 11.29
N HIS A 188 12.12 -6.91 10.57
CA HIS A 188 10.70 -6.89 10.95
C HIS A 188 10.44 -7.48 12.33
N GLY A 189 11.07 -8.61 12.66
CA GLY A 189 10.92 -9.23 13.97
C GLY A 189 11.35 -8.33 15.14
N SER A 190 12.30 -7.41 14.93
CA SER A 190 12.69 -6.44 15.96
C SER A 190 11.67 -5.31 16.12
N PHE A 191 11.03 -4.89 15.03
CA PHE A 191 9.93 -3.94 15.06
C PHE A 191 8.73 -4.51 15.82
N PHE A 192 8.27 -5.72 15.46
CA PHE A 192 7.12 -6.33 16.14
C PHE A 192 7.37 -6.53 17.63
N ALA A 193 8.59 -6.95 18.02
CA ALA A 193 8.97 -7.01 19.42
C ALA A 193 8.98 -5.63 20.09
N GLY A 194 9.42 -4.58 19.38
CA GLY A 194 9.46 -3.20 19.84
C GLY A 194 8.08 -2.64 20.19
N ILE A 195 7.08 -2.92 19.34
CA ILE A 195 5.68 -2.51 19.58
C ILE A 195 4.91 -3.52 20.46
N GLY A 196 5.58 -4.54 20.99
CA GLY A 196 4.96 -5.57 21.85
C GLY A 196 4.01 -6.54 21.12
N ALA A 197 4.07 -6.60 19.80
CA ALA A 197 3.30 -7.52 18.97
C ALA A 197 3.93 -8.92 18.95
N SER A 198 3.07 -9.94 18.86
CA SER A 198 3.48 -11.33 18.62
C SER A 198 3.06 -11.73 17.22
N VAL A 199 4.03 -12.18 16.41
CA VAL A 199 3.74 -12.71 15.06
C VAL A 199 3.44 -14.20 15.16
N THR A 200 2.28 -14.61 14.66
CA THR A 200 1.91 -16.03 14.51
C THR A 200 1.60 -16.33 13.06
N GLY A 201 2.39 -17.18 12.42
CA GLY A 201 2.30 -17.43 10.97
C GLY A 201 3.23 -16.50 10.18
N ASP A 202 2.88 -16.25 8.93
CA ASP A 202 3.56 -15.29 8.07
C ASP A 202 2.98 -13.89 8.32
N ASP A 203 3.82 -12.98 8.81
CA ASP A 203 3.55 -11.55 8.79
C ASP A 203 3.72 -11.11 7.34
N GLY A 204 2.61 -10.77 6.64
CA GLY A 204 2.66 -10.27 5.27
C GLY A 204 3.53 -9.02 5.19
N SER A 205 4.83 -9.20 5.04
CA SER A 205 5.88 -8.24 5.38
C SER A 205 6.87 -8.17 4.24
N GLY A 206 7.54 -7.04 4.15
CA GLY A 206 8.56 -6.82 3.15
C GLY A 206 8.92 -5.36 3.04
N GLU A 207 9.19 -4.91 1.83
CA GLU A 207 9.68 -3.58 1.53
C GLU A 207 8.89 -2.92 0.41
N ILE A 208 8.72 -1.60 0.51
CA ILE A 208 8.25 -0.73 -0.55
C ILE A 208 9.44 0.11 -0.99
N VAL A 209 9.86 -0.09 -2.23
CA VAL A 209 10.99 0.57 -2.87
C VAL A 209 10.51 1.73 -3.72
N PHE A 210 11.17 2.88 -3.60
CA PHE A 210 11.02 3.99 -4.53
C PHE A 210 12.01 3.85 -5.69
N ASN A 211 11.50 3.78 -6.92
CA ASN A 211 12.25 3.62 -8.16
C ASN A 211 12.29 4.95 -8.92
N PRO A 212 13.34 5.79 -8.73
CA PRO A 212 13.37 7.14 -9.31
C PRO A 212 13.46 7.16 -10.84
N ASN A 213 13.95 6.08 -11.46
CA ASN A 213 14.27 6.03 -12.89
C ASN A 213 13.13 5.48 -13.78
N ASN A 214 12.02 5.02 -13.20
CA ASN A 214 10.96 4.31 -13.92
C ASN A 214 9.77 5.20 -14.34
N GLY A 215 10.01 6.47 -14.68
CA GLY A 215 8.98 7.41 -15.11
C GLY A 215 9.35 8.86 -14.79
N VAL A 216 8.52 9.82 -15.19
CA VAL A 216 8.80 11.26 -14.95
C VAL A 216 8.79 11.61 -13.46
N ASN A 217 8.01 10.87 -12.64
CA ASN A 217 7.84 11.12 -11.20
C ASN A 217 8.40 9.99 -10.30
N GLY A 218 9.09 9.00 -10.87
CA GLY A 218 9.44 7.74 -10.20
C GLY A 218 8.22 6.82 -9.98
N THR A 219 8.47 5.54 -9.68
CA THR A 219 7.43 4.54 -9.39
C THR A 219 7.70 3.85 -8.07
N TYR A 220 6.68 3.26 -7.44
CA TYR A 220 6.85 2.44 -6.25
C TYR A 220 6.73 0.97 -6.60
N SER A 221 7.41 0.11 -5.85
CA SER A 221 7.21 -1.33 -5.95
C SER A 221 7.27 -1.96 -4.57
N PHE A 222 6.35 -2.88 -4.28
CA PHE A 222 6.45 -3.69 -3.08
C PHE A 222 7.02 -5.08 -3.41
N ASN A 223 7.81 -5.61 -2.50
CA ASN A 223 8.26 -6.99 -2.51
C ASN A 223 8.02 -7.59 -1.12
N PHE A 224 7.87 -8.90 -1.05
CA PHE A 224 7.85 -9.59 0.24
C PHE A 224 9.27 -9.77 0.77
N SER A 225 9.38 -9.98 2.09
CA SER A 225 10.62 -10.34 2.76
C SER A 225 11.34 -11.47 2.03
N PHE A 226 12.66 -11.35 1.85
CA PHE A 226 13.51 -12.27 1.06
C PHE A 226 13.18 -12.34 -0.45
N GLY A 227 12.28 -11.50 -0.95
CA GLY A 227 11.81 -11.53 -2.34
C GLY A 227 10.84 -12.68 -2.62
N ASN A 228 10.27 -13.29 -1.58
CA ASN A 228 9.35 -14.42 -1.70
C ASN A 228 8.16 -14.09 -2.61
N THR A 229 7.64 -15.12 -3.27
CA THR A 229 6.39 -15.07 -4.02
C THR A 229 5.32 -15.84 -3.27
N TYR A 230 4.08 -15.36 -3.33
CA TYR A 230 2.91 -16.00 -2.74
C TYR A 230 1.88 -16.31 -3.83
N GLU A 231 0.88 -17.11 -3.48
CA GLU A 231 -0.34 -17.27 -4.29
C GLU A 231 -0.98 -15.90 -4.55
N PHE A 232 -1.75 -15.78 -5.64
CA PHE A 232 -2.28 -14.48 -6.08
C PHE A 232 -3.15 -13.80 -5.03
N GLU A 233 -4.00 -14.53 -4.30
CA GLU A 233 -4.89 -13.92 -3.30
C GLU A 233 -4.13 -13.25 -2.15
N ASP A 234 -3.01 -13.83 -1.73
CA ASP A 234 -2.15 -13.30 -0.67
C ASP A 234 -1.43 -12.02 -1.12
N ALA A 235 -0.95 -12.02 -2.36
CA ALA A 235 -0.31 -10.87 -2.98
C ALA A 235 -1.30 -9.75 -3.27
N GLN A 236 -2.50 -10.09 -3.77
CA GLN A 236 -3.59 -9.14 -3.97
C GLN A 236 -3.94 -8.49 -2.65
N ARG A 237 -4.24 -9.28 -1.61
CA ARG A 237 -4.63 -8.74 -0.31
C ARG A 237 -3.59 -7.80 0.27
N THR A 238 -2.30 -8.16 0.17
CA THR A 238 -1.20 -7.30 0.59
C THR A 238 -1.17 -5.99 -0.21
N TYR A 239 -1.22 -6.07 -1.55
CA TYR A 239 -1.23 -4.90 -2.43
C TYR A 239 -2.37 -3.95 -2.08
N GLU A 240 -3.59 -4.46 -1.92
CA GLU A 240 -4.77 -3.62 -1.67
C GLU A 240 -4.71 -2.92 -0.32
N LEU A 241 -4.26 -3.62 0.72
CA LEU A 241 -4.07 -3.03 2.04
C LEU A 241 -2.99 -1.95 2.04
N LEU A 242 -1.92 -2.13 1.25
CA LEU A 242 -0.86 -1.14 1.12
C LEU A 242 -1.33 0.10 0.35
N VAL A 243 -1.93 -0.04 -0.83
CA VAL A 243 -2.36 1.14 -1.63
C VAL A 243 -3.47 1.93 -0.95
N ALA A 244 -4.37 1.27 -0.20
CA ALA A 244 -5.39 1.94 0.60
C ALA A 244 -4.78 2.87 1.65
N ASN A 245 -3.68 2.45 2.28
CA ASN A 245 -2.98 3.21 3.31
C ASN A 245 -1.84 4.10 2.77
N MET A 246 -1.71 4.21 1.44
CA MET A 246 -0.74 5.08 0.75
C MET A 246 -1.43 5.94 -0.34
N PRO A 247 -2.37 6.82 0.03
CA PRO A 247 -3.26 7.49 -0.93
C PRO A 247 -2.54 8.39 -1.95
N PHE A 248 -1.30 8.82 -1.68
CA PHE A 248 -0.51 9.63 -2.61
C PHE A 248 0.03 8.86 -3.83
N LEU A 249 -0.07 7.52 -3.86
CA LEU A 249 0.50 6.71 -4.93
C LEU A 249 -0.19 6.95 -6.28
N GLN A 250 -1.50 7.14 -6.31
CA GLN A 250 -2.26 7.36 -7.55
C GLN A 250 -2.05 6.25 -8.61
N ASN A 251 -2.30 4.99 -8.26
CA ASN A 251 -2.04 3.81 -9.09
C ASN A 251 -0.57 3.66 -9.55
N ASN A 252 0.38 4.07 -8.71
CA ASN A 252 1.82 4.05 -9.01
C ASN A 252 2.59 3.04 -8.14
N MET A 253 2.06 1.82 -8.00
CA MET A 253 2.75 0.73 -7.30
C MET A 253 2.70 -0.57 -8.09
N ASN A 254 3.85 -1.22 -8.20
CA ASN A 254 4.03 -2.53 -8.83
C ASN A 254 4.35 -3.60 -7.78
N HIS A 255 4.20 -4.87 -8.13
CA HIS A 255 4.77 -5.99 -7.37
C HIS A 255 6.13 -6.37 -7.96
N PHE A 256 7.20 -6.27 -7.18
CA PHE A 256 8.54 -6.66 -7.59
C PHE A 256 8.84 -8.12 -7.22
N ILE A 257 9.35 -8.88 -8.18
CA ILE A 257 9.80 -10.27 -7.99
C ILE A 257 11.32 -10.35 -8.17
N SER A 258 12.02 -10.81 -7.13
CA SER A 258 13.48 -10.98 -7.17
C SER A 258 13.90 -12.11 -8.12
N GLU A 259 15.11 -12.04 -8.67
CA GLU A 259 15.67 -12.98 -9.65
C GLU A 259 15.52 -14.45 -9.21
N ASN A 260 15.83 -14.73 -7.94
CA ASN A 260 15.76 -16.09 -7.38
C ASN A 260 14.33 -16.68 -7.32
N ASN A 261 13.30 -15.83 -7.41
CA ASN A 261 11.90 -16.19 -7.29
C ASN A 261 11.12 -16.05 -8.62
N GLU A 262 11.74 -15.52 -9.67
CA GLU A 262 11.07 -15.33 -10.98
C GLU A 262 10.56 -16.63 -11.58
N ILE A 263 11.36 -17.71 -11.53
CA ILE A 263 10.93 -19.01 -12.07
C ILE A 263 9.68 -19.51 -11.34
N ASN A 264 9.62 -19.32 -10.02
CA ASN A 264 8.46 -19.74 -9.23
C ASN A 264 7.22 -18.93 -9.64
N TYR A 265 7.34 -17.60 -9.69
CA TYR A 265 6.28 -16.71 -10.16
C TYR A 265 5.79 -17.08 -11.57
N LEU A 266 6.71 -17.16 -12.54
CA LEU A 266 6.39 -17.44 -13.94
C LEU A 266 5.75 -18.82 -14.15
N THR A 267 6.09 -19.80 -13.31
CA THR A 267 5.56 -21.17 -13.45
C THR A 267 4.22 -21.34 -12.76
N ASN A 268 4.01 -20.70 -11.60
CA ASN A 268 2.89 -21.01 -10.73
C ASN A 268 1.84 -19.91 -10.64
N TYR A 269 2.22 -18.63 -10.80
CA TYR A 269 1.36 -17.50 -10.41
C TYR A 269 1.08 -16.49 -11.52
N ALA A 270 1.97 -16.35 -12.52
CA ALA A 270 1.89 -15.28 -13.51
C ALA A 270 0.54 -15.19 -14.25
N ASP A 271 -0.08 -16.33 -14.56
CA ASP A 271 -1.38 -16.38 -15.25
C ASP A 271 -2.50 -15.66 -14.46
N GLU A 272 -2.45 -15.69 -13.13
CA GLU A 272 -3.48 -15.09 -12.27
C GLU A 272 -3.36 -13.55 -12.20
N TYR A 273 -2.17 -13.01 -12.47
CA TYR A 273 -1.95 -11.57 -12.55
C TYR A 273 -2.43 -11.00 -13.89
N GLU A 274 -2.63 -11.84 -14.92
CA GLU A 274 -3.15 -11.38 -16.21
C GLU A 274 -4.56 -10.79 -16.04
N ASN A 275 -4.75 -9.55 -16.49
CA ASN A 275 -5.99 -8.77 -16.32
C ASN A 275 -6.30 -8.38 -14.86
N SER A 276 -5.42 -8.67 -13.91
CA SER A 276 -5.45 -8.01 -12.61
C SER A 276 -5.00 -6.56 -12.73
N ARG A 277 -5.28 -5.74 -11.71
CA ARG A 277 -4.77 -4.37 -11.63
C ARG A 277 -3.32 -4.27 -11.15
N ILE A 278 -2.72 -5.39 -10.76
CA ILE A 278 -1.39 -5.45 -10.15
C ILE A 278 -0.37 -5.70 -11.26
N ASN A 279 0.44 -4.69 -11.55
CA ASN A 279 1.54 -4.82 -12.48
C ASN A 279 2.72 -5.51 -11.78
N VAL A 280 3.27 -6.54 -12.39
CA VAL A 280 4.45 -7.25 -11.90
C VAL A 280 5.69 -6.76 -12.64
N VAL A 281 6.78 -6.56 -11.89
CA VAL A 281 8.10 -6.20 -12.40
C VAL A 281 9.09 -7.25 -11.94
N LEU A 282 9.79 -7.88 -12.90
CA LEU A 282 10.83 -8.85 -12.62
C LEU A 282 12.17 -8.16 -12.42
N GLU A 283 12.99 -8.64 -11.50
CA GLU A 283 14.36 -8.14 -11.29
C GLU A 283 15.18 -8.17 -12.58
N TYR A 284 15.03 -9.24 -13.39
CA TYR A 284 15.67 -9.38 -14.68
C TYR A 284 15.29 -8.26 -15.66
N ASP A 285 14.05 -7.77 -15.63
CA ASP A 285 13.61 -6.67 -16.50
C ASP A 285 14.20 -5.32 -16.06
N VAL A 286 14.53 -5.18 -14.78
CA VAL A 286 15.10 -3.95 -14.21
C VAL A 286 16.63 -3.93 -14.30
N PHE A 287 17.28 -5.07 -14.02
CA PHE A 287 18.74 -5.17 -13.86
C PHE A 287 19.41 -6.16 -14.81
N GLY A 288 18.70 -7.18 -15.29
CA GLY A 288 19.25 -8.29 -16.08
C GLY A 288 19.67 -7.92 -17.51
N ASN A 289 19.05 -6.89 -18.11
CA ASN A 289 19.34 -6.42 -19.46
C ASN A 289 20.03 -5.04 -19.49
N ILE A 290 20.90 -4.72 -18.53
CA ILE A 290 21.84 -3.61 -18.73
C ILE A 290 22.87 -4.08 -19.76
N ASN A 291 22.49 -4.06 -21.04
CA ASN A 291 23.47 -4.00 -22.12
C ASN A 291 24.32 -2.78 -21.82
N TYR A 292 25.59 -3.00 -21.46
CA TYR A 292 26.58 -1.95 -21.43
C TYR A 292 26.59 -1.31 -22.83
N ILE A 293 25.85 -0.21 -22.99
CA ILE A 293 25.98 0.66 -24.14
C ILE A 293 27.17 1.55 -23.79
N PRO A 294 28.36 1.34 -24.37
CA PRO A 294 29.40 2.33 -24.26
C PRO A 294 28.82 3.60 -24.89
N PHE A 295 28.60 4.63 -24.09
CA PHE A 295 28.07 5.94 -24.48
C PHE A 295 26.54 6.04 -24.65
N HIS A 296 25.87 6.49 -23.58
CA HIS A 296 24.84 7.51 -23.70
C HIS A 296 25.55 8.87 -23.78
N GLU A 297 25.20 9.73 -24.75
CA GLU A 297 25.59 11.16 -24.77
C GLU A 297 24.80 11.95 -23.71
N ALA A 298 24.90 11.54 -22.44
CA ALA A 298 24.42 12.28 -21.29
C ALA A 298 25.59 12.51 -20.33
N GLU A 299 25.56 13.61 -19.57
CA GLU A 299 26.54 13.86 -18.52
C GLU A 299 26.34 12.86 -17.37
N GLY A 300 27.24 11.88 -17.28
CA GLY A 300 27.38 11.01 -16.12
C GLY A 300 28.34 11.64 -15.10
N TYR A 301 27.94 11.68 -13.84
CA TYR A 301 28.78 12.16 -12.73
C TYR A 301 29.25 10.99 -11.89
N GLY A 302 30.56 10.86 -11.72
CA GLY A 302 31.17 9.82 -10.91
C GLY A 302 32.62 10.16 -10.53
N TYR A 303 33.21 9.36 -9.66
CA TYR A 303 34.59 9.53 -9.25
C TYR A 303 35.52 8.81 -10.21
N PHE A 304 36.39 9.54 -10.89
CA PHE A 304 37.38 8.93 -11.76
C PHE A 304 38.45 8.21 -10.92
N LYS A 305 38.55 6.89 -11.06
CA LYS A 305 39.43 6.04 -10.25
C LYS A 305 40.22 5.06 -11.12
N GLN A 306 41.53 5.00 -10.93
CA GLN A 306 42.34 3.92 -11.48
C GLN A 306 42.28 2.73 -10.54
N MET A 307 41.92 1.57 -11.08
CA MET A 307 41.64 0.37 -10.28
C MET A 307 42.85 -0.56 -10.22
N SER A 308 43.13 -1.09 -9.04
CA SER A 308 44.04 -2.22 -8.84
C SER A 308 43.32 -3.56 -9.11
N LEU A 309 44.08 -4.65 -9.32
CA LEU A 309 43.55 -5.98 -9.68
C LEU A 309 42.59 -6.59 -8.64
N ASP A 310 42.68 -6.14 -7.39
CA ASP A 310 41.93 -6.62 -6.23
C ASP A 310 40.84 -5.65 -5.76
N GLU A 311 40.61 -4.56 -6.50
CA GLU A 311 39.58 -3.58 -6.17
C GLU A 311 38.27 -3.87 -6.92
N THR A 312 37.16 -3.84 -6.20
CA THR A 312 35.82 -3.88 -6.77
C THR A 312 35.30 -2.46 -6.98
N PRO A 313 34.80 -2.09 -8.18
CA PRO A 313 34.29 -0.76 -8.44
C PRO A 313 32.99 -0.51 -7.67
N GLY A 314 32.83 0.71 -7.14
CA GLY A 314 31.55 1.17 -6.62
C GLY A 314 30.59 1.61 -7.73
N SER A 315 29.30 1.71 -7.43
CA SER A 315 28.25 2.11 -8.39
C SER A 315 28.38 3.52 -8.97
N ARG A 316 29.32 4.34 -8.45
CA ARG A 316 29.61 5.72 -8.91
C ARG A 316 31.06 5.90 -9.36
N ASP A 317 31.85 4.84 -9.43
CA ASP A 317 33.23 4.91 -9.90
C ASP A 317 33.28 4.88 -11.43
N ILE A 318 33.95 5.86 -12.03
CA ILE A 318 34.33 5.84 -13.44
C ILE A 318 35.75 5.26 -13.49
N VAL A 319 35.84 3.99 -13.83
CA VAL A 319 37.06 3.21 -13.62
C VAL A 319 37.98 3.17 -14.84
N LEU A 320 39.27 3.27 -14.58
CA LEU A 320 40.35 2.98 -15.53
C LEU A 320 41.09 1.72 -15.06
N TYR A 321 41.04 0.67 -15.88
CA TYR A 321 41.85 -0.53 -15.69
C TYR A 321 43.04 -0.52 -16.66
N ASP A 322 44.24 -0.77 -16.16
CA ASP A 322 45.45 -0.87 -17.01
C ASP A 322 45.46 -2.16 -17.86
N ALA A 323 44.74 -3.19 -17.42
CA ALA A 323 44.49 -4.41 -18.16
C ALA A 323 43.11 -4.97 -17.77
N LEU A 324 42.37 -5.50 -18.74
CA LEU A 324 41.10 -6.17 -18.47
C LEU A 324 41.34 -7.39 -17.55
N PRO A 325 40.57 -7.56 -16.46
CA PRO A 325 40.61 -8.80 -15.69
C PRO A 325 40.26 -9.97 -16.63
N ASN A 326 41.08 -11.02 -16.62
CA ASN A 326 40.79 -12.27 -17.33
C ASN A 326 39.71 -13.07 -16.61
#